data_AF-A0A255Z6Q3-F1
#
_entry.id   AF-A0A255Z6Q3-F1
#
_cell.length_a   1.000
_cell.length_b   1.000
_cell.length_c   1.000
_cell.angle_alpha   90.00
_cell.angle_beta   90.00
_cell.angle_gamma   90.00
#
_symmetry.space_group_name_H-M   'P 1'
#
loop_
_entity.id
_entity.type
_entity.pdbx_description
1 polymer ?
#
loop_
_entity_poly.entity_id
_entity_poly.type
_entity_poly.pdbx_seq_one_letter_code
_entity_poly.pdbx_strand_id
1 'polypeptide(L)'
;MSCTKKNTIKKEIHHNPTKGGASEKEKFSSCYNTSHKLYLEKFGSEPPAAIWQDVHTRFTEINFQRVNLHRYWLIKKPGLHFKSIMLQIIALLLGCLFLQADGEGVVIFFFIAGLIIAFIYNNKNNPKKVIRNLS
;
A
#
# COMPACT_ATOMS: atom_id res chain seq x y z
N MET A 1 33.85 0.94 12.31
CA MET A 1 33.60 1.51 13.65
C MET A 1 32.65 0.58 14.39
N SER A 2 33.17 -0.36 15.20
CA SER A 2 32.38 -1.40 15.86
C SER A 2 32.06 -0.94 17.29
N CYS A 3 30.82 -0.52 17.56
CA CYS A 3 30.40 -0.05 18.88
C CYS A 3 29.73 -1.21 19.63
N THR A 4 30.46 -1.84 20.56
CA THR A 4 29.96 -2.97 21.35
C THR A 4 29.46 -2.48 22.71
N LYS A 5 28.14 -2.47 22.91
CA LYS A 5 27.52 -2.44 24.25
C LYS A 5 27.79 -3.77 24.96
N LYS A 6 29.00 -3.95 25.48
CA LYS A 6 29.46 -5.21 26.12
C LYS A 6 29.05 -5.33 27.60
N ASN A 7 28.51 -4.27 28.21
CA ASN A 7 28.33 -4.18 29.66
C ASN A 7 26.99 -4.71 30.21
N THR A 8 26.03 -5.10 29.37
CA THR A 8 24.71 -5.55 29.84
C THR A 8 24.50 -7.06 29.72
N ILE A 9 25.09 -7.72 28.71
CA ILE A 9 24.75 -9.13 28.38
C ILE A 9 25.95 -10.09 28.43
N LYS A 10 27.16 -9.64 28.82
CA LYS A 10 28.42 -10.44 28.88
C LYS A 10 28.69 -11.32 27.65
N LYS A 11 28.07 -11.04 26.50
CA LYS A 11 28.17 -11.80 25.26
C LYS A 11 28.41 -10.86 24.12
N GLU A 12 29.20 -11.31 23.15
CA GLU A 12 29.42 -10.56 21.92
C GLU A 12 28.13 -10.51 21.10
N ILE A 13 27.67 -9.30 20.78
CA ILE A 13 26.50 -9.09 19.93
C ILE A 13 27.00 -9.10 18.49
N HIS A 14 26.86 -10.24 17.80
CA HIS A 14 27.15 -10.33 16.38
C HIS A 14 26.00 -9.70 15.58
N HIS A 15 26.01 -8.37 15.45
CA HIS A 15 25.08 -7.69 14.57
C HIS A 15 25.66 -7.64 13.15
N ASN A 16 25.49 -8.71 12.40
CA ASN A 16 25.80 -8.70 10.97
C ASN A 16 24.59 -8.16 10.19
N PRO A 17 24.79 -7.28 9.20
CA PRO A 17 23.72 -6.91 8.29
C PRO A 17 23.23 -8.16 7.54
N THR A 18 21.91 -8.26 7.37
CA THR A 18 21.27 -9.29 6.55
C THR A 18 21.68 -9.09 5.08
N LYS A 19 22.14 -10.14 4.39
CA LYS A 19 22.39 -10.11 2.93
C LYS A 19 21.08 -9.93 2.15
N GLY A 20 19.94 -10.27 2.75
CA GLY A 20 18.63 -10.24 2.10
C GLY A 20 18.49 -11.30 1.01
N GLY A 21 17.40 -11.22 0.23
CA GLY A 21 17.07 -12.20 -0.82
C GLY A 21 16.26 -13.40 -0.32
N ALA A 22 15.92 -14.29 -1.25
CA ALA A 22 15.00 -15.42 -0.99
C ALA A 22 15.52 -16.38 0.09
N SER A 23 16.81 -16.73 0.04
CA SER A 23 17.42 -17.64 1.03
C SER A 23 17.42 -17.05 2.45
N GLU A 24 17.70 -15.75 2.60
CA GLU A 24 17.59 -15.13 3.92
C GLU A 24 16.13 -14.98 4.38
N LYS A 25 15.21 -14.70 3.47
CA LYS A 25 13.77 -14.67 3.77
C LYS A 25 13.31 -16.03 4.33
N GLU A 26 13.69 -17.13 3.69
CA GLU A 26 13.36 -18.48 4.13
C GLU A 26 13.98 -18.79 5.51
N LYS A 27 15.27 -18.47 5.69
CA LYS A 27 15.96 -18.62 6.99
C LYS A 27 15.23 -17.88 8.10
N PHE A 28 14.91 -16.60 7.91
CA PHE A 28 14.25 -15.80 8.94
C PHE A 28 12.81 -16.23 9.21
N SER A 29 12.08 -16.64 8.17
CA SER A 29 10.74 -17.23 8.30
C SER A 29 10.78 -18.51 9.17
N SER A 30 11.74 -19.39 8.92
CA SER A 30 11.95 -20.60 9.72
C SER A 30 12.34 -20.32 11.17
N CYS A 31 13.27 -19.38 11.40
CA CYS A 31 13.62 -18.95 12.76
C CYS A 31 12.42 -18.35 13.51
N TYR A 32 11.58 -17.59 12.82
CA TYR A 32 10.40 -16.96 13.40
C TYR A 32 9.32 -18.00 13.77
N ASN A 33 9.05 -18.97 12.88
CA ASN A 33 8.21 -20.14 13.16
C ASN A 33 8.70 -20.92 14.40
N THR A 34 10.00 -21.16 14.47
CA THR A 34 10.61 -21.84 15.64
C THR A 34 10.40 -21.04 16.93
N SER A 35 10.50 -19.70 16.84
CA SER A 35 10.27 -18.82 17.99
C SER A 35 8.82 -18.88 18.49
N HIS A 36 7.84 -18.94 17.59
CA HIS A 36 6.43 -19.15 17.95
C HIS A 36 6.21 -20.48 18.68
N LYS A 37 6.77 -21.58 18.16
CA LYS A 37 6.69 -22.90 18.80
C LYS A 37 7.31 -22.91 20.20
N LEU A 38 8.48 -22.29 20.36
CA LEU A 38 9.14 -22.17 21.67
C LEU A 38 8.32 -21.31 22.63
N TYR A 39 7.65 -20.26 22.14
CA TYR A 39 6.76 -19.45 22.96
C TYR A 39 5.61 -20.30 23.51
N LEU A 40 4.94 -21.06 22.65
CA LEU A 40 3.87 -21.97 23.07
C LEU A 40 4.35 -23.02 24.07
N GLU A 41 5.52 -23.63 23.83
CA GLU A 41 6.12 -24.61 24.75
C GLU A 41 6.43 -24.00 26.13
N LYS A 42 6.97 -22.76 26.17
CA LYS A 42 7.41 -22.13 27.43
C LYS A 42 6.29 -21.43 28.20
N PHE A 43 5.29 -20.91 27.52
CA PHE A 43 4.24 -20.09 28.13
C PHE A 43 2.84 -20.73 28.04
N GLY A 44 2.71 -21.89 27.40
CA GLY A 44 1.44 -22.64 27.29
C GLY A 44 0.35 -21.90 26.52
N SER A 45 0.70 -20.81 25.83
CA SER A 45 -0.22 -19.95 25.10
C SER A 45 0.43 -19.45 23.81
N GLU A 46 -0.38 -19.16 22.80
CA GLU A 46 0.09 -18.55 21.56
C GLU A 46 0.64 -17.14 21.81
N PRO A 47 1.68 -16.71 21.08
CA PRO A 47 2.21 -15.37 21.24
C PRO A 47 1.15 -14.33 20.82
N PRO A 48 0.99 -13.22 21.58
CA PRO A 48 -0.05 -12.23 21.29
C PRO A 48 0.13 -11.61 19.90
N ALA A 49 -0.88 -11.73 19.04
CA ALA A 49 -0.85 -11.26 17.65
C ALA A 49 -0.56 -9.76 17.49
N ALA A 50 -0.89 -8.95 18.50
CA ALA A 50 -0.59 -7.51 18.53
C ALA A 50 0.91 -7.20 18.54
N ILE A 51 1.74 -8.12 19.06
CA ILE A 51 3.21 -7.98 19.13
C ILE A 51 3.87 -8.94 18.13
N TRP A 52 3.35 -10.17 18.04
CA TRP A 52 3.87 -11.25 17.22
C TRP A 52 2.83 -11.68 16.20
N GLN A 53 2.81 -10.99 15.07
CA GLN A 53 2.01 -11.41 13.91
C GLN A 53 2.36 -12.85 13.49
N ASP A 54 1.41 -13.54 12.86
CA ASP A 54 1.70 -14.83 12.25
C ASP A 54 2.76 -14.69 11.15
N VAL A 55 3.39 -15.82 10.83
CA VAL A 55 4.56 -15.86 9.93
C VAL A 55 4.17 -15.45 8.51
N HIS A 56 2.98 -15.81 8.06
CA HIS A 56 2.51 -15.44 6.72
C HIS A 56 2.30 -13.93 6.63
N THR A 57 1.63 -13.33 7.61
CA THR A 57 1.43 -11.87 7.68
C THR A 57 2.75 -11.13 7.73
N ARG A 58 3.68 -11.55 8.61
CA ARG A 58 4.97 -10.88 8.81
C ARG A 58 5.88 -10.94 7.60
N PHE A 59 5.90 -12.06 6.89
CA PHE A 59 6.78 -12.29 5.73
C PHE A 59 6.04 -12.26 4.38
N THR A 60 4.86 -11.65 4.34
CA THR A 60 4.13 -11.38 3.09
C THR A 60 5.03 -10.69 2.07
N GLU A 61 4.74 -10.92 0.78
CA GLU A 61 5.45 -10.29 -0.32
C GLU A 61 5.22 -8.77 -0.30
N ILE A 62 6.14 -8.05 0.35
CA ILE A 62 6.33 -6.63 0.15
C ILE A 62 7.28 -6.43 -1.03
N ASN A 63 6.82 -5.79 -2.10
CA ASN A 63 7.68 -5.35 -3.20
C ASN A 63 8.53 -4.15 -2.73
N PHE A 64 9.50 -4.43 -1.86
CA PHE A 64 10.38 -3.45 -1.27
C PHE A 64 11.60 -3.25 -2.16
N GLN A 65 11.87 -1.99 -2.52
CA GLN A 65 13.03 -1.60 -3.31
C GLN A 65 13.72 -0.40 -2.65
N ARG A 66 15.05 -0.39 -2.66
CA ARG A 66 15.82 0.79 -2.23
C ARG A 66 15.86 1.79 -3.37
N VAL A 67 15.31 2.98 -3.16
CA VAL A 67 15.28 4.06 -4.16
C VAL A 67 16.16 5.21 -3.68
N ASN A 68 16.98 5.77 -4.57
CA ASN A 68 17.78 6.96 -4.28
C ASN A 68 16.92 8.22 -4.46
N LEU A 69 16.56 8.87 -3.35
CA LEU A 69 15.70 10.06 -3.33
C LEU A 69 16.37 11.33 -3.88
N HIS A 70 17.71 11.36 -4.02
CA HIS A 70 18.40 12.45 -4.70
C HIS A 70 18.23 12.36 -6.22
N ARG A 71 18.04 11.14 -6.76
CA ARG A 71 17.90 10.92 -8.21
C ARG A 71 16.45 10.79 -8.65
N TYR A 72 15.53 10.45 -7.74
CA TYR A 72 14.15 10.12 -8.07
C TYR A 72 13.15 10.72 -7.08
N TRP A 73 12.00 11.09 -7.61
CA TRP A 73 10.83 11.50 -6.83
C TRP A 73 9.90 10.31 -6.58
N LEU A 74 9.51 10.12 -5.31
CA LEU A 74 8.62 9.04 -4.89
C LEU A 74 7.20 9.57 -4.75
N ILE A 75 6.38 9.36 -5.78
CA ILE A 75 4.98 9.80 -5.82
C ILE A 75 4.06 8.60 -5.61
N LYS A 76 3.10 8.74 -4.69
CA LYS A 76 2.10 7.70 -4.45
C LYS A 76 1.24 7.48 -5.70
N LYS A 77 1.05 6.21 -6.09
CA LYS A 77 0.17 5.86 -7.21
C LYS A 77 -1.24 6.44 -6.99
N PRO A 78 -1.81 7.15 -7.97
CA PRO A 78 -3.16 7.70 -7.84
C PRO A 78 -4.18 6.56 -7.72
N GLY A 79 -5.10 6.69 -6.78
CA GLY A 79 -6.20 5.73 -6.61
C GLY A 79 -7.18 5.77 -7.77
N LEU A 80 -8.02 4.72 -7.89
CA LEU A 80 -9.01 4.60 -8.98
C LEU A 80 -9.92 5.82 -9.08
N HIS A 81 -10.36 6.37 -7.94
CA HIS A 81 -11.20 7.56 -7.90
C HIS A 81 -10.54 8.78 -8.57
N PHE A 82 -9.24 9.00 -8.35
CA PHE A 82 -8.50 10.09 -9.00
C PHE A 82 -8.40 9.88 -10.51
N LYS A 83 -8.14 8.64 -10.96
CA LYS A 83 -8.13 8.29 -12.39
C LYS A 83 -9.49 8.55 -13.05
N SER A 84 -10.59 8.22 -12.36
CA SER A 84 -11.95 8.41 -12.86
C SER A 84 -12.29 9.89 -13.05
N ILE A 85 -11.89 10.75 -12.10
CA ILE A 85 -12.04 12.21 -12.23
C ILE A 85 -11.21 12.74 -13.42
N MET A 86 -9.95 12.31 -13.56
CA MET A 86 -9.11 12.72 -14.69
C MET A 86 -9.73 12.33 -16.04
N LEU A 87 -10.31 11.13 -16.13
CA LEU A 87 -11.00 10.68 -17.35
C LEU A 87 -12.22 11.55 -17.66
N GLN A 88 -13.00 11.93 -16.66
CA GLN A 88 -14.15 12.82 -16.82
C GLN A 88 -13.74 14.22 -17.28
N ILE A 89 -12.65 14.77 -16.73
CA ILE A 89 -12.12 16.07 -17.16
C ILE A 89 -11.64 15.99 -18.61
N ILE A 90 -10.93 14.94 -18.99
CA ILE A 90 -10.49 14.73 -20.38
C ILE A 90 -11.70 14.60 -21.32
N ALA A 91 -12.72 13.82 -20.93
CA ALA A 91 -13.94 13.67 -21.72
C ALA A 91 -14.72 14.99 -21.86
N LEU A 92 -14.75 15.82 -20.80
CA LEU A 92 -15.34 17.15 -20.84
C LEU A 92 -14.55 18.08 -21.78
N LEU A 93 -13.23 18.08 -21.69
CA LEU A 93 -12.38 18.90 -22.56
C LEU A 93 -12.51 18.50 -24.03
N LEU A 94 -12.52 17.19 -24.31
CA LEU A 94 -12.80 16.66 -25.64
C LEU A 94 -14.19 17.06 -26.13
N GLY A 95 -15.22 16.89 -25.29
CA GLY A 95 -16.58 17.33 -25.59
C GLY A 95 -16.63 18.83 -25.93
N CYS A 96 -15.96 19.68 -25.15
CA CYS A 96 -15.88 21.12 -25.39
C CYS A 96 -15.21 21.48 -26.73
N LEU A 97 -14.24 20.70 -27.21
CA LEU A 97 -13.66 20.92 -28.54
C LEU A 97 -14.67 20.64 -29.65
N PHE A 98 -15.54 19.63 -29.50
CA PHE A 98 -16.61 19.33 -30.45
C PHE A 98 -17.74 20.38 -30.41
N LEU A 99 -17.98 21.05 -29.27
CA LEU A 99 -18.96 22.14 -29.17
C LEU A 99 -18.68 23.32 -30.11
N GLN A 100 -17.44 23.48 -30.57
CA GLN A 100 -17.07 24.54 -31.51
C GLN A 100 -17.40 24.20 -32.97
N ALA A 101 -17.79 22.96 -33.28
CA ALA A 101 -17.97 22.47 -34.65
C ALA A 101 -19.44 22.38 -35.10
N ASP A 102 -20.41 22.28 -34.19
CA ASP A 102 -21.81 22.05 -34.55
C ASP A 102 -22.80 22.69 -33.54
N GLY A 103 -23.72 23.52 -34.04
CA GLY A 103 -24.59 24.43 -33.29
C GLY A 103 -25.87 23.80 -32.70
N GLU A 104 -25.88 22.50 -32.41
CA GLU A 104 -27.06 21.78 -31.91
C GLU A 104 -26.92 21.50 -30.40
N GLY A 105 -27.54 22.35 -29.58
CA GLY A 105 -27.40 22.36 -28.11
C GLY A 105 -27.86 21.10 -27.35
N VAL A 106 -28.53 20.16 -28.03
CA VAL A 106 -29.09 18.94 -27.42
C VAL A 106 -28.00 17.95 -27.04
N VAL A 107 -26.92 17.83 -27.82
CA VAL A 107 -25.79 16.93 -27.55
C VAL A 107 -25.06 17.35 -26.27
N ILE A 108 -25.00 18.66 -26.01
CA ILE A 108 -24.38 19.27 -24.83
C ILE A 108 -25.08 18.82 -23.54
N PHE A 109 -26.41 18.83 -23.57
CA PHE A 109 -27.23 18.48 -22.40
C PHE A 109 -26.99 17.02 -21.97
N PHE A 110 -26.96 16.09 -22.93
CA PHE A 110 -26.70 14.69 -22.63
C PHE A 110 -25.27 14.44 -22.15
N PHE A 111 -24.28 15.16 -22.68
CA PHE A 111 -22.90 15.09 -22.21
C PHE A 111 -22.77 15.57 -20.76
N ILE A 112 -23.36 16.73 -20.42
CA ILE A 112 -23.33 17.28 -19.06
C ILE A 112 -24.05 16.34 -18.09
N ALA A 113 -25.25 15.84 -18.47
CA ALA A 113 -26.00 14.90 -17.64
C ALA A 113 -25.21 13.60 -17.39
N GLY A 114 -24.53 13.07 -18.41
CA GLY A 114 -23.67 11.89 -18.29
C GLY A 114 -22.50 12.11 -17.33
N LEU A 115 -21.85 13.28 -17.38
CA LEU A 115 -20.76 13.65 -16.46
C LEU A 115 -21.25 13.77 -15.01
N ILE A 116 -22.43 14.37 -14.79
CA ILE A 116 -23.03 14.50 -13.45
C ILE A 116 -23.35 13.11 -12.87
N ILE A 117 -23.95 12.23 -13.65
CA ILE A 117 -24.29 10.85 -13.23
C ILE A 117 -23.00 10.08 -12.89
N ALA A 118 -21.98 10.17 -13.74
CA ALA A 118 -20.70 9.50 -13.52
C ALA A 118 -19.97 10.06 -12.28
N PHE A 119 -20.07 11.36 -12.01
CA PHE A 119 -19.53 11.97 -10.79
C PHE A 119 -20.21 11.44 -9.51
N ILE A 120 -21.54 11.36 -9.52
CA ILE A 120 -22.32 10.80 -8.40
C ILE A 120 -21.93 9.33 -8.16
N TYR A 121 -21.81 8.53 -9.22
CA TYR A 121 -21.42 7.12 -9.13
C TYR A 121 -20.02 6.94 -8.51
N ASN A 122 -19.04 7.74 -8.94
CA ASN A 122 -17.69 7.70 -8.40
C ASN A 122 -17.62 8.09 -6.92
N ASN A 123 -18.37 9.12 -6.51
CA ASN A 123 -18.39 9.57 -5.12
C ASN A 123 -19.05 8.52 -4.19
N LYS A 124 -20.10 7.85 -4.67
CA LYS A 124 -20.73 6.74 -3.92
C LYS A 124 -19.79 5.55 -3.74
N ASN A 125 -19.03 5.21 -4.78
CA ASN A 125 -18.10 4.07 -4.78
C ASN A 125 -16.70 4.40 -4.25
N ASN A 126 -16.51 5.55 -3.61
CA ASN A 126 -15.21 5.93 -3.06
C ASN A 126 -14.84 5.01 -1.88
N PRO A 127 -13.80 4.16 -2.00
CA PRO A 127 -13.48 3.15 -0.98
C PRO A 127 -13.07 3.77 0.37
N LYS A 128 -12.55 5.01 0.36
CA LYS A 128 -12.23 5.76 1.60
C LYS A 128 -13.47 6.20 2.39
N LYS A 129 -14.64 6.26 1.74
CA LYS A 129 -15.92 6.60 2.38
C LYS A 129 -16.58 5.34 2.95
N VAL A 130 -16.49 4.22 2.23
CA VAL A 130 -17.00 2.91 2.68
C VAL A 130 -16.30 2.44 3.95
N ILE A 131 -14.97 2.51 4.02
CA ILE A 131 -14.20 2.04 5.20
C ILE A 131 -14.49 2.88 6.45
N ARG A 132 -14.77 4.19 6.28
CA ARG A 132 -15.10 5.11 7.40
C ARG A 132 -16.49 4.91 7.98
N ASN A 133 -17.41 4.28 7.23
CA ASN A 133 -18.77 4.00 7.67
C ASN A 133 -18.90 2.62 8.33
N LEU A 134 -17.79 1.87 8.42
CA LEU A 134 -17.71 0.53 9.03
C LEU A 134 -16.89 0.52 10.33
N SER A 135 -16.33 1.67 10.73
CA SER A 135 -15.59 1.90 11.99
C SER A 135 -16.40 2.79 12.92
#